data_AF-A0A3M4AGP2-F1
#
_entry.id   AF-A0A3M4AGP2-F1
#
_cell.length_a   1.000
_cell.length_b   1.000
_cell.length_c   1.000
_cell.angle_alpha   90.00
_cell.angle_beta   90.00
_cell.angle_gamma   90.00
#
_symmetry.space_group_name_H-M   'P 1'
#
loop_
_entity.id
_entity.type
_entity.pdbx_description
1 polymer ?
#
loop_
_entity_poly.entity_id
_entity_poly.type
_entity_poly.pdbx_seq_one_letter_code
_entity_poly.pdbx_strand_id
1 'polypeptide(L)'
;PPSQPVTPSAAQTITQQQPALASPTSTYLPNGYHLPTSPGITPVTVDRPNLAIRHNISDEELLIRQHESLSAQIQRLHSQQPSLKAFVQTQREQAFPDVRPLNAETTQHAITKDIATQYPKSLQAFWTTPRPKEREPRTLEAPQNQLLTLHKQQLSVLAALRVSDGTLTPASKQLIDAALQHPTLAERERAFANGARPGVYPITVDDGTERGALLAGAFLITKTDNSWATEPTWPNGRALPLNDANGPVVLYTPGEGFEEFTTPAQARQALADRLEQGGATADLLLQQMPLAMQNRDDPPTGDDLMLSAEPLTGDVLAEGIPWMLKRQQEEIQAKAAQAFTQSGGNPLTEPTALEALEESADWSYLLDGSNALSARDAKLADKLQPQWLKNLSPKQIALFDHLEHAEKQSTRTLASLLEKIPDLASFARDRITAAIQRLSPPGRLDADQLKVTVTTKTRIHLSRPSSNETPFIKTHNVSLTDLALKNPTEFPTAESSHFTETTFTLPLTDSQGKPVLDVSGKQVIWTTEQLKTLVNTADVGGEYTKLLKETLATDTESGPASEIRKAWKANLSDSLEKDALLAELNPDVYKAKATLDTTTQRGAQWVAAVLGNPDPADRPQVD
;
A
#
# COMPACT_ATOMS: atom_id res chain seq x y z
N PRO A 1 -65.82 -30.67 -29.51
CA PRO A 1 -66.43 -29.52 -28.81
C PRO A 1 -66.59 -29.78 -27.31
N PRO A 2 -66.40 -28.79 -26.42
CA PRO A 2 -65.30 -27.84 -26.28
C PRO A 2 -64.58 -27.98 -24.91
N SER A 3 -63.47 -27.26 -24.77
CA SER A 3 -62.63 -27.10 -23.57
C SER A 3 -63.21 -26.12 -22.54
N GLN A 4 -62.89 -26.32 -21.25
CA GLN A 4 -62.52 -25.35 -20.18
C GLN A 4 -62.78 -25.96 -18.77
N PRO A 5 -62.21 -25.44 -17.65
CA PRO A 5 -60.79 -25.33 -17.30
C PRO A 5 -60.51 -25.98 -15.92
N VAL A 6 -59.30 -26.51 -15.69
CA VAL A 6 -58.88 -27.03 -14.37
C VAL A 6 -58.14 -25.93 -13.61
N THR A 7 -58.70 -25.55 -12.46
CA THR A 7 -58.09 -24.75 -11.40
C THR A 7 -56.93 -25.52 -10.75
N PRO A 8 -55.76 -24.89 -10.50
CA PRO A 8 -54.69 -25.56 -9.76
C PRO A 8 -55.00 -25.53 -8.26
N SER A 9 -55.06 -26.72 -7.67
CA SER A 9 -55.12 -26.93 -6.22
C SER A 9 -53.77 -26.61 -5.58
N ALA A 10 -53.83 -26.06 -4.37
CA ALA A 10 -52.74 -25.49 -3.60
C ALA A 10 -51.56 -26.45 -3.39
N ALA A 11 -50.38 -26.06 -3.87
CA ALA A 11 -49.12 -26.63 -3.43
C ALA A 11 -48.70 -25.96 -2.12
N GLN A 12 -48.64 -26.77 -1.05
CA GLN A 12 -48.08 -26.39 0.24
C GLN A 12 -46.60 -26.04 0.06
N THR A 13 -46.27 -24.78 0.32
CA THR A 13 -44.88 -24.30 0.40
C THR A 13 -44.23 -24.92 1.63
N ILE A 14 -43.51 -26.03 1.45
CA ILE A 14 -42.57 -26.52 2.44
C ILE A 14 -41.45 -25.48 2.51
N THR A 15 -41.49 -24.65 3.54
CA THR A 15 -40.40 -23.78 3.93
C THR A 15 -39.24 -24.69 4.34
N GLN A 16 -38.28 -24.90 3.44
CA GLN A 16 -36.99 -25.45 3.84
C GLN A 16 -36.30 -24.41 4.72
N GLN A 17 -36.53 -24.52 6.04
CA GLN A 17 -35.63 -23.94 7.02
C GLN A 17 -34.28 -24.61 6.83
N GLN A 18 -33.35 -23.83 6.28
CA GLN A 18 -31.93 -24.12 6.28
C GLN A 18 -31.53 -24.47 7.73
N PRO A 19 -30.95 -25.66 8.00
CA PRO A 19 -30.56 -26.00 9.36
C PRO A 19 -29.52 -24.98 9.83
N ALA A 20 -29.73 -24.43 11.02
CA ALA A 20 -28.78 -23.54 11.68
C ALA A 20 -27.41 -24.24 11.69
N LEU A 21 -26.42 -23.63 11.03
CA LEU A 21 -25.01 -24.03 11.14
C LEU A 21 -24.67 -24.04 12.63
N ALA A 22 -24.23 -25.20 13.14
CA ALA A 22 -23.70 -25.28 14.50
C ALA A 22 -22.60 -24.21 14.66
N SER A 23 -22.64 -23.47 15.77
CA SER A 23 -21.63 -22.45 16.05
C SER A 23 -20.24 -23.08 15.91
N PRO A 24 -19.30 -22.44 15.17
CA PRO A 24 -17.95 -22.97 15.05
C PRO A 24 -17.36 -23.13 16.45
N THR A 25 -16.97 -24.36 16.78
CA THR A 25 -16.34 -24.65 18.07
C THR A 25 -14.87 -24.27 17.93
N SER A 26 -14.43 -23.30 18.73
CA SER A 26 -13.02 -22.88 18.79
C SER A 26 -12.30 -23.59 19.92
N THR A 27 -11.02 -23.90 19.68
CA THR A 27 -10.10 -24.42 20.67
C THR A 27 -9.32 -23.32 21.41
N TYR A 28 -9.19 -22.12 20.81
CA TYR A 28 -8.31 -21.03 21.28
C TYR A 28 -9.03 -19.68 21.48
N LEU A 29 -10.35 -19.59 21.34
CA LEU A 29 -11.08 -18.32 21.36
C LEU A 29 -10.84 -17.55 22.67
N PRO A 30 -10.37 -16.29 22.61
CA PRO A 30 -10.23 -15.48 23.80
C PRO A 30 -11.61 -15.12 24.39
N ASN A 31 -11.68 -15.04 25.73
CA ASN A 31 -12.90 -14.70 26.45
C ASN A 31 -13.51 -13.38 25.95
N GLY A 32 -14.80 -13.40 25.64
CA GLY A 32 -15.54 -12.20 25.20
C GLY A 32 -15.46 -11.89 23.71
N TYR A 33 -14.85 -12.76 22.89
CA TYR A 33 -14.80 -12.63 21.43
C TYR A 33 -15.65 -13.69 20.73
N HIS A 34 -15.93 -13.47 19.45
CA HIS A 34 -16.66 -14.40 18.60
C HIS A 34 -15.85 -14.71 17.34
N LEU A 35 -15.83 -15.98 16.93
CA LEU A 35 -15.22 -16.38 15.67
C LEU A 35 -15.93 -15.71 14.49
N PRO A 36 -15.19 -15.10 13.55
CA PRO A 36 -15.75 -14.74 12.26
C PRO A 36 -16.14 -16.00 11.49
N THR A 37 -17.15 -15.86 10.64
CA THR A 37 -17.61 -16.94 9.76
C THR A 37 -17.52 -16.48 8.32
N SER A 38 -16.85 -17.28 7.49
CA SER A 38 -16.79 -17.09 6.05
C SER A 38 -16.69 -18.46 5.38
N PRO A 39 -17.50 -18.75 4.34
CA PRO A 39 -17.42 -20.03 3.65
C PRO A 39 -16.04 -20.25 3.02
N GLY A 40 -15.77 -21.49 2.60
CA GLY A 40 -14.64 -21.76 1.71
C GLY A 40 -14.77 -20.96 0.41
N ILE A 41 -13.63 -20.55 -0.15
CA ILE A 41 -13.60 -19.81 -1.41
C ILE A 41 -13.18 -20.72 -2.57
N THR A 42 -13.65 -20.41 -3.76
CA THR A 42 -13.10 -21.02 -4.97
C THR A 42 -11.70 -20.48 -5.23
N PRO A 43 -10.74 -21.30 -5.69
CA PRO A 43 -9.43 -20.82 -6.10
C PRO A 43 -9.53 -19.66 -7.09
N VAL A 44 -8.82 -18.58 -6.81
CA VAL A 44 -8.83 -17.40 -7.69
C VAL A 44 -8.11 -17.72 -9.00
N THR A 45 -8.73 -17.32 -10.09
CA THR A 45 -8.15 -17.32 -11.44
C THR A 45 -7.90 -15.90 -11.89
N VAL A 46 -6.98 -15.74 -12.86
CA VAL A 46 -6.67 -14.45 -13.46
C VAL A 46 -7.93 -13.86 -14.10
N ASP A 47 -8.38 -12.70 -13.61
CA ASP A 47 -9.47 -11.95 -14.24
C ASP A 47 -8.91 -11.22 -15.47
N ARG A 48 -9.42 -11.57 -16.65
CA ARG A 48 -8.97 -11.03 -17.93
C ARG A 48 -10.05 -10.12 -18.51
N PRO A 49 -10.09 -8.82 -18.16
CA PRO A 49 -10.99 -7.89 -18.82
C PRO A 49 -10.60 -7.75 -20.29
N ASN A 50 -11.59 -7.48 -21.16
CA ASN A 50 -11.39 -7.39 -22.62
C ASN A 50 -10.27 -6.42 -23.03
N LEU A 51 -10.04 -5.36 -22.25
CA LEU A 51 -8.94 -4.42 -22.49
C LEU A 51 -7.58 -5.04 -22.20
N ALA A 52 -7.44 -5.85 -21.15
CA ALA A 52 -6.19 -6.55 -20.84
C ALA A 52 -5.80 -7.52 -21.95
N ILE A 53 -6.78 -8.22 -22.52
CA ILE A 53 -6.58 -9.12 -23.68
C ILE A 53 -6.09 -8.33 -24.89
N ARG A 54 -6.69 -7.17 -25.18
CA ARG A 54 -6.29 -6.31 -26.31
C ARG A 54 -4.89 -5.73 -26.17
N HIS A 55 -4.42 -5.53 -24.95
CA HIS A 55 -3.12 -4.93 -24.65
C HIS A 55 -2.05 -5.96 -24.25
N ASN A 56 -2.33 -7.27 -24.36
CA ASN A 56 -1.43 -8.36 -23.97
C ASN A 56 -0.83 -8.16 -22.56
N ILE A 57 -1.66 -7.72 -21.61
CA ILE A 57 -1.22 -7.58 -20.21
C ILE A 57 -0.92 -8.97 -19.65
N SER A 58 0.23 -9.13 -18.99
CA SER A 58 0.67 -10.41 -18.43
C SER A 58 -0.18 -10.83 -17.23
N ASP A 59 -0.16 -12.13 -16.94
CA ASP A 59 -0.91 -12.69 -15.82
C ASP A 59 -0.38 -12.18 -14.48
N GLU A 60 0.92 -11.97 -14.37
CA GLU A 60 1.56 -11.37 -13.19
C GLU A 60 1.00 -9.97 -12.93
N GLU A 61 0.93 -9.11 -13.95
CA GLU A 61 0.44 -7.74 -13.81
C GLU A 61 -1.05 -7.70 -13.41
N LEU A 62 -1.86 -8.62 -13.95
CA LEU A 62 -3.27 -8.73 -13.58
C LEU A 62 -3.43 -9.20 -12.13
N LEU A 63 -2.64 -10.19 -11.70
CA LEU A 63 -2.68 -10.72 -10.34
C LEU A 63 -2.16 -9.71 -9.31
N ILE A 64 -1.13 -8.92 -9.65
CA ILE A 64 -0.66 -7.80 -8.80
C ILE A 64 -1.78 -6.79 -8.59
N ARG A 65 -2.44 -6.33 -9.66
CA ARG A 65 -3.57 -5.40 -9.54
C ARG A 65 -4.74 -5.95 -8.75
N GLN A 66 -5.05 -7.24 -8.89
CA GLN A 66 -6.05 -7.91 -8.06
C GLN A 66 -5.65 -7.90 -6.58
N HIS A 67 -4.39 -8.20 -6.28
CA HIS A 67 -3.87 -8.18 -4.92
C HIS A 67 -3.92 -6.77 -4.30
N GLU A 68 -3.46 -5.75 -5.02
CA GLU A 68 -3.54 -4.34 -4.60
C GLU A 68 -4.98 -3.89 -4.35
N SER A 69 -5.91 -4.27 -5.24
CA SER A 69 -7.34 -3.98 -5.07
C SER A 69 -7.94 -4.62 -3.82
N LEU A 70 -7.54 -5.84 -3.48
CA LEU A 70 -7.95 -6.52 -2.24
C LEU A 70 -7.32 -5.85 -1.01
N SER A 71 -6.05 -5.50 -1.08
CA SER A 71 -5.32 -4.79 -0.01
C SER A 71 -5.97 -3.43 0.29
N ALA A 72 -6.32 -2.67 -0.75
CA ALA A 72 -7.06 -1.42 -0.63
C ALA A 72 -8.50 -1.61 -0.10
N GLN A 73 -9.13 -2.78 -0.31
CA GLN A 73 -10.42 -3.10 0.31
C GLN A 73 -10.28 -3.41 1.79
N ILE A 74 -9.24 -4.15 2.19
CA ILE A 74 -8.91 -4.43 3.59
C ILE A 74 -8.62 -3.13 4.33
N GLN A 75 -7.75 -2.27 3.78
CA GLN A 75 -7.43 -0.97 4.36
C GLN A 75 -8.66 -0.05 4.46
N ARG A 76 -9.51 -0.01 3.42
CA ARG A 76 -10.78 0.74 3.48
C ARG A 76 -11.70 0.22 4.58
N LEU A 77 -11.87 -1.10 4.70
CA LEU A 77 -12.68 -1.69 5.76
C LEU A 77 -12.12 -1.35 7.16
N HIS A 78 -10.80 -1.43 7.32
CA HIS A 78 -10.13 -1.05 8.56
C HIS A 78 -10.32 0.44 8.88
N SER A 79 -10.20 1.34 7.89
CA SER A 79 -10.39 2.79 8.05
C SER A 79 -11.82 3.21 8.46
N GLN A 80 -12.79 2.30 8.39
CA GLN A 80 -14.16 2.53 8.86
C GLN A 80 -14.31 2.33 10.37
N GLN A 81 -13.31 1.76 11.06
CA GLN A 81 -13.34 1.65 12.51
C GLN A 81 -13.31 3.06 13.16
N PRO A 82 -13.91 3.25 14.34
CA PRO A 82 -13.84 4.53 15.04
C PRO A 82 -12.38 4.98 15.26
N SER A 83 -12.02 6.18 14.79
CA SER A 83 -10.72 6.78 15.15
C SER A 83 -10.72 7.29 16.58
N LEU A 84 -9.55 7.37 17.21
CA LEU A 84 -9.39 7.92 18.55
C LEU A 84 -9.89 9.37 18.59
N LYS A 85 -9.58 10.15 17.55
CA LYS A 85 -10.05 11.54 17.44
C LYS A 85 -11.57 11.65 17.45
N ALA A 86 -12.27 10.83 16.66
CA ALA A 86 -13.73 10.83 16.62
C ALA A 86 -14.33 10.33 17.95
N PHE A 87 -13.71 9.33 18.56
CA PHE A 87 -14.10 8.82 19.87
C PHE A 87 -13.96 9.90 20.96
N VAL A 88 -12.81 10.55 21.08
CA VAL A 88 -12.56 11.63 22.05
C VAL A 88 -13.51 12.80 21.84
N GLN A 89 -13.77 13.18 20.59
CA GLN A 89 -14.75 14.23 20.28
C GLN A 89 -16.16 13.85 20.77
N THR A 90 -16.58 12.61 20.52
CA THR A 90 -17.89 12.09 20.98
C THR A 90 -17.98 12.08 22.50
N GLN A 91 -16.92 11.63 23.20
CA GLN A 91 -16.89 11.61 24.67
C GLN A 91 -16.96 13.04 25.26
N ARG A 92 -16.29 14.01 24.62
CA ARG A 92 -16.36 15.43 25.03
C ARG A 92 -17.77 15.99 24.86
N GLU A 93 -18.45 15.68 23.76
CA GLU A 93 -19.83 16.12 23.52
C GLU A 93 -20.82 15.48 24.49
N GLN A 94 -20.65 14.20 24.83
CA GLN A 94 -21.52 13.47 25.76
C GLN A 94 -21.31 13.85 27.22
N ALA A 95 -20.08 14.14 27.64
CA ALA A 95 -19.77 14.50 29.02
C ALA A 95 -20.27 15.90 29.40
N PHE A 96 -20.47 16.81 28.44
CA PHE A 96 -20.80 18.22 28.71
C PHE A 96 -21.89 18.82 27.81
N PRO A 97 -23.12 18.28 27.82
CA PRO A 97 -24.23 18.87 27.07
C PRO A 97 -24.60 20.28 27.58
N ASP A 98 -24.48 20.57 28.89
CA ASP A 98 -25.08 21.78 29.51
C ASP A 98 -24.22 22.54 30.54
N VAL A 99 -22.93 22.22 30.75
CA VAL A 99 -22.09 22.84 31.81
C VAL A 99 -20.98 23.72 31.23
N ARG A 100 -20.95 25.01 31.61
CA ARG A 100 -19.78 25.88 31.50
C ARG A 100 -19.61 26.74 32.78
N PRO A 101 -18.39 26.91 33.30
CA PRO A 101 -17.11 26.38 32.80
C PRO A 101 -16.84 24.94 33.27
N LEU A 102 -16.14 24.19 32.42
CA LEU A 102 -15.70 22.83 32.73
C LEU A 102 -14.47 22.88 33.63
N ASN A 103 -14.47 22.09 34.71
CA ASN A 103 -13.23 21.82 35.44
C ASN A 103 -12.34 20.94 34.54
N ALA A 104 -11.23 21.50 34.07
CA ALA A 104 -10.34 20.87 33.10
C ALA A 104 -9.75 19.54 33.63
N GLU A 105 -9.42 19.46 34.92
CA GLU A 105 -8.76 18.27 35.50
C GLU A 105 -9.69 17.07 35.65
N THR A 106 -10.91 17.28 36.17
CA THR A 106 -11.90 16.20 36.36
C THR A 106 -12.39 15.66 35.00
N THR A 107 -12.53 16.56 34.02
CA THR A 107 -12.86 16.25 32.63
C THR A 107 -11.78 15.39 31.97
N GLN A 108 -10.51 15.75 32.20
CA GLN A 108 -9.38 15.04 31.63
C GLN A 108 -9.28 13.62 32.19
N HIS A 109 -9.39 13.43 33.51
CA HIS A 109 -9.30 12.11 34.12
C HIS A 109 -10.42 11.16 33.67
N ALA A 110 -11.64 11.69 33.46
CA ALA A 110 -12.76 10.91 32.93
C ALA A 110 -12.50 10.44 31.48
N ILE A 111 -12.16 11.37 30.56
CA ILE A 111 -11.89 11.04 29.15
C ILE A 111 -10.72 10.06 29.02
N THR A 112 -9.69 10.25 29.84
CA THR A 112 -8.50 9.40 29.93
C THR A 112 -8.86 7.95 30.27
N LYS A 113 -9.69 7.77 31.30
CA LYS A 113 -10.20 6.45 31.70
C LYS A 113 -11.10 5.84 30.62
N ASP A 114 -11.90 6.65 29.93
CA ASP A 114 -12.78 6.20 28.85
C ASP A 114 -11.98 5.74 27.62
N ILE A 115 -10.85 6.39 27.29
CA ILE A 115 -9.94 5.89 26.24
C ILE A 115 -9.43 4.48 26.61
N ALA A 116 -8.95 4.27 27.83
CA ALA A 116 -8.42 2.98 28.23
C ALA A 116 -9.49 1.85 28.28
N THR A 117 -10.77 2.19 28.49
CA THR A 117 -11.81 1.18 28.81
C THR A 117 -12.97 1.09 27.82
N GLN A 118 -13.32 2.17 27.13
CA GLN A 118 -14.47 2.26 26.22
C GLN A 118 -14.05 2.34 24.75
N TYR A 119 -12.87 2.89 24.45
CA TYR A 119 -12.38 2.90 23.07
C TYR A 119 -12.15 1.47 22.52
N PRO A 120 -11.44 0.56 23.23
CA PRO A 120 -11.33 -0.83 22.77
C PRO A 120 -12.67 -1.54 22.59
N LYS A 121 -13.64 -1.27 23.47
CA LYS A 121 -15.01 -1.83 23.33
C LYS A 121 -15.72 -1.30 22.10
N SER A 122 -15.50 -0.03 21.74
CA SER A 122 -16.07 0.58 20.55
C SER A 122 -15.48 -0.03 19.28
N LEU A 123 -14.18 -0.32 19.26
CA LEU A 123 -13.51 -1.05 18.19
C LEU A 123 -14.03 -2.49 18.09
N GLN A 124 -14.11 -3.21 19.21
CA GLN A 124 -14.65 -4.57 19.25
C GLN A 124 -16.10 -4.62 18.73
N ALA A 125 -16.94 -3.66 19.14
CA ALA A 125 -18.31 -3.53 18.66
C ALA A 125 -18.38 -3.18 17.17
N PHE A 126 -17.40 -2.43 16.63
CA PHE A 126 -17.29 -2.22 15.19
C PHE A 126 -17.07 -3.55 14.47
N TRP A 127 -16.07 -4.32 14.87
CA TRP A 127 -15.69 -5.56 14.19
C TRP A 127 -16.74 -6.68 14.28
N THR A 128 -17.45 -6.78 15.40
CA THR A 128 -18.36 -7.91 15.68
C THR A 128 -19.82 -7.62 15.33
N THR A 129 -20.25 -6.36 15.26
CA THR A 129 -21.66 -6.02 15.01
C THR A 129 -21.96 -6.03 13.52
N PRO A 130 -22.99 -6.77 13.04
CA PRO A 130 -23.42 -6.71 11.65
C PRO A 130 -23.80 -5.30 11.20
N ARG A 131 -23.22 -4.86 10.08
CA ARG A 131 -23.42 -3.51 9.51
C ARG A 131 -23.69 -3.61 8.00
N PRO A 132 -24.36 -2.62 7.39
CA PRO A 132 -24.52 -2.55 5.94
C PRO A 132 -23.18 -2.59 5.21
N LYS A 133 -23.05 -3.40 4.16
CA LYS A 133 -21.89 -3.34 3.27
C LYS A 133 -21.91 -2.04 2.45
N GLU A 134 -20.74 -1.47 2.19
CA GLU A 134 -20.60 -0.24 1.39
C GLU A 134 -21.21 -0.40 -0.01
N ARG A 135 -20.91 -1.51 -0.70
CA ARG A 135 -21.40 -1.80 -2.05
C ARG A 135 -22.77 -2.48 -2.08
N GLU A 136 -23.21 -3.05 -0.96
CA GLU A 136 -24.48 -3.76 -0.84
C GLU A 136 -25.19 -3.38 0.48
N PRO A 137 -25.78 -2.17 0.58
CA PRO A 137 -26.33 -1.67 1.85
C PRO A 137 -27.49 -2.47 2.43
N ARG A 138 -28.07 -3.39 1.65
CA ARG A 138 -29.15 -4.30 2.09
C ARG A 138 -28.64 -5.57 2.78
N THR A 139 -27.35 -5.86 2.64
CA THR A 139 -26.71 -7.02 3.24
C THR A 139 -26.03 -6.57 4.52
N LEU A 140 -26.46 -7.09 5.67
CA LEU A 140 -25.81 -6.86 6.96
C LEU A 140 -24.76 -7.95 7.20
N GLU A 141 -23.51 -7.54 7.37
CA GLU A 141 -22.41 -8.46 7.69
C GLU A 141 -21.46 -7.80 8.69
N ALA A 142 -20.98 -8.57 9.66
CA ALA A 142 -19.97 -8.08 10.60
C ALA A 142 -18.66 -7.79 9.84
N PRO A 143 -17.99 -6.64 10.07
CA PRO A 143 -16.73 -6.32 9.40
C PRO A 143 -15.68 -7.44 9.50
N GLN A 144 -15.61 -8.18 10.61
CA GLN A 144 -14.69 -9.30 10.75
C GLN A 144 -14.93 -10.45 9.74
N ASN A 145 -16.17 -10.68 9.30
CA ASN A 145 -16.49 -11.70 8.30
C ASN A 145 -16.10 -11.23 6.89
N GLN A 146 -16.32 -9.94 6.59
CA GLN A 146 -15.87 -9.32 5.34
C GLN A 146 -14.34 -9.37 5.25
N LEU A 147 -13.65 -9.05 6.34
CA LEU A 147 -12.20 -9.10 6.43
C LEU A 147 -11.66 -10.51 6.18
N LEU A 148 -12.23 -11.53 6.84
CA LEU A 148 -11.85 -12.93 6.63
C LEU A 148 -12.01 -13.34 5.15
N THR A 149 -13.11 -12.93 4.52
CA THR A 149 -13.38 -13.22 3.11
C THR A 149 -12.36 -12.55 2.18
N LEU A 150 -12.10 -11.26 2.39
CA LEU A 150 -11.11 -10.50 1.61
C LEU A 150 -9.71 -11.08 1.77
N HIS A 151 -9.33 -11.44 3.00
CA HIS A 151 -8.02 -12.01 3.28
C HIS A 151 -7.84 -13.39 2.61
N LYS A 152 -8.85 -14.27 2.66
CA LYS A 152 -8.82 -15.54 1.89
C LYS A 152 -8.59 -15.32 0.40
N GLN A 153 -9.30 -14.34 -0.19
CA GLN A 153 -9.12 -14.00 -1.61
C GLN A 153 -7.72 -13.48 -1.90
N GLN A 154 -7.18 -12.62 -1.02
CA GLN A 154 -5.83 -12.07 -1.15
C GLN A 154 -4.78 -13.19 -1.09
N LEU A 155 -4.90 -14.13 -0.16
CA LEU A 155 -4.05 -15.32 -0.07
C LEU A 155 -4.13 -16.18 -1.34
N SER A 156 -5.32 -16.39 -1.89
CA SER A 156 -5.48 -17.17 -3.12
C SER A 156 -4.84 -16.47 -4.35
N VAL A 157 -4.98 -15.14 -4.45
CA VAL A 157 -4.31 -14.32 -5.49
C VAL A 157 -2.79 -14.39 -5.33
N LEU A 158 -2.26 -14.23 -4.11
CA LEU A 158 -0.83 -14.33 -3.83
C LEU A 158 -0.27 -15.69 -4.26
N ALA A 159 -0.97 -16.78 -3.95
CA ALA A 159 -0.56 -18.12 -4.37
C ALA A 159 -0.57 -18.29 -5.90
N ALA A 160 -1.56 -17.72 -6.60
CA ALA A 160 -1.60 -17.72 -8.06
C ALA A 160 -0.47 -16.89 -8.69
N LEU A 161 -0.21 -15.69 -8.16
CA LEU A 161 0.88 -14.80 -8.60
C LEU A 161 2.23 -15.53 -8.53
N ARG A 162 2.47 -16.20 -7.40
CA ARG A 162 3.73 -16.90 -7.16
C ARG A 162 3.93 -18.16 -7.99
N VAL A 163 2.84 -18.81 -8.43
CA VAL A 163 2.95 -19.85 -9.46
C VAL A 163 3.28 -19.24 -10.82
N SER A 164 2.71 -18.08 -11.17
CA SER A 164 2.97 -17.39 -12.44
C SER A 164 4.44 -17.00 -12.60
N ASP A 165 5.03 -16.40 -11.57
CA ASP A 165 6.46 -16.03 -11.56
C ASP A 165 7.40 -17.20 -11.14
N GLY A 166 6.82 -18.34 -10.74
CA GLY A 166 7.48 -19.56 -10.32
C GLY A 166 8.30 -19.44 -9.02
N THR A 167 7.91 -18.57 -8.10
CA THR A 167 8.38 -18.53 -6.70
C THR A 167 7.55 -19.40 -5.76
N LEU A 168 6.56 -20.11 -6.28
CA LEU A 168 5.79 -21.16 -5.61
C LEU A 168 5.53 -22.32 -6.57
N THR A 169 5.63 -23.57 -6.11
CA THR A 169 5.28 -24.72 -6.95
C THR A 169 3.76 -24.89 -7.14
N PRO A 170 3.31 -25.48 -8.27
CA PRO A 170 1.91 -25.82 -8.46
C PRO A 170 1.35 -26.78 -7.40
N ALA A 171 2.18 -27.68 -6.86
CA ALA A 171 1.78 -28.62 -5.81
C ALA A 171 1.46 -27.89 -4.49
N SER A 172 2.27 -26.90 -4.11
CA SER A 172 1.99 -26.07 -2.94
C SER A 172 0.77 -25.18 -3.13
N LYS A 173 0.55 -24.65 -4.34
CA LYS A 173 -0.70 -23.94 -4.66
C LYS A 173 -1.92 -24.85 -4.46
N GLN A 174 -1.87 -26.12 -4.86
CA GLN A 174 -2.97 -27.06 -4.65
C GLN A 174 -3.27 -27.28 -3.16
N LEU A 175 -2.24 -27.32 -2.30
CA LEU A 175 -2.42 -27.41 -0.84
C LEU A 175 -3.11 -26.15 -0.29
N ILE A 176 -2.68 -24.97 -0.72
CA ILE A 176 -3.29 -23.68 -0.34
C ILE A 176 -4.75 -23.61 -0.81
N ASP A 177 -5.00 -23.94 -2.07
CA ASP A 177 -6.34 -23.94 -2.66
C ASP A 177 -7.28 -24.89 -1.89
N ALA A 178 -6.81 -26.10 -1.57
CA ALA A 178 -7.58 -27.06 -0.78
C ALA A 178 -7.89 -26.55 0.63
N ALA A 179 -6.93 -25.89 1.30
CA ALA A 179 -7.13 -25.30 2.62
C ALA A 179 -8.13 -24.13 2.60
N LEU A 180 -8.07 -23.26 1.58
CA LEU A 180 -8.97 -22.11 1.44
C LEU A 180 -10.39 -22.50 0.98
N GLN A 181 -10.50 -23.57 0.18
CA GLN A 181 -11.77 -24.11 -0.29
C GLN A 181 -12.48 -24.96 0.77
N HIS A 182 -11.71 -25.65 1.63
CA HIS A 182 -12.20 -26.47 2.73
C HIS A 182 -11.56 -26.00 4.06
N PRO A 183 -12.00 -24.84 4.58
CA PRO A 183 -11.34 -24.19 5.72
C PRO A 183 -11.48 -24.95 7.04
N THR A 184 -12.58 -25.64 7.28
CA THR A 184 -12.77 -26.42 8.52
C THR A 184 -12.27 -27.85 8.39
N LEU A 185 -11.87 -28.46 9.51
CA LEU A 185 -11.49 -29.87 9.52
C LEU A 185 -12.62 -30.74 8.95
N ALA A 186 -13.86 -30.54 9.42
CA ALA A 186 -15.02 -31.32 8.99
C ALA A 186 -15.30 -31.22 7.47
N GLU A 187 -15.04 -30.09 6.83
CA GLU A 187 -15.12 -29.96 5.37
C GLU A 187 -14.02 -30.76 4.68
N ARG A 188 -12.78 -30.71 5.19
CA ARG A 188 -11.69 -31.54 4.68
C ARG A 188 -11.96 -33.04 4.89
N GLU A 189 -12.59 -33.44 5.99
CA GLU A 189 -12.94 -34.84 6.22
C GLU A 189 -13.98 -35.38 5.23
N ARG A 190 -14.87 -34.51 4.75
CA ARG A 190 -15.85 -34.85 3.72
C ARG A 190 -15.27 -34.83 2.32
N ALA A 191 -14.32 -33.94 2.05
CA ALA A 191 -13.75 -33.72 0.73
C ALA A 191 -12.62 -34.70 0.37
N PHE A 192 -11.85 -35.19 1.36
CA PHE A 192 -10.64 -35.97 1.13
C PHE A 192 -10.63 -37.28 1.92
N ALA A 193 -10.13 -38.34 1.28
CA ALA A 193 -9.87 -39.63 1.92
C ALA A 193 -8.76 -39.54 2.97
N ASN A 194 -8.82 -40.43 3.97
CA ASN A 194 -7.76 -40.56 4.97
C ASN A 194 -6.41 -40.87 4.30
N GLY A 195 -5.31 -40.30 4.80
CA GLY A 195 -3.98 -40.41 4.22
C GLY A 195 -3.70 -39.48 3.02
N ALA A 196 -4.73 -38.81 2.48
CA ALA A 196 -4.59 -37.84 1.38
C ALA A 196 -5.14 -36.44 1.74
N ARG A 197 -5.70 -36.29 2.94
CA ARG A 197 -6.31 -35.04 3.40
C ARG A 197 -5.24 -34.04 3.83
N PRO A 198 -5.20 -32.82 3.28
CA PRO A 198 -4.28 -31.79 3.75
C PRO A 198 -4.51 -31.44 5.22
N GLY A 199 -3.42 -31.34 5.97
CA GLY A 199 -3.46 -30.82 7.34
C GLY A 199 -3.33 -29.32 7.33
N VAL A 200 -4.08 -28.63 8.21
CA VAL A 200 -3.99 -27.18 8.38
C VAL A 200 -3.90 -26.91 9.87
N TYR A 201 -2.79 -26.33 10.30
CA TYR A 201 -2.43 -26.21 11.71
C TYR A 201 -2.05 -24.77 12.04
N PRO A 202 -2.44 -24.27 13.21
CA PRO A 202 -1.90 -23.03 13.72
C PRO A 202 -0.43 -23.20 14.09
N ILE A 203 0.32 -22.11 14.11
CA ILE A 203 1.63 -22.06 14.77
C ILE A 203 1.43 -21.54 16.19
N THR A 204 2.05 -22.21 17.17
CA THR A 204 1.96 -21.85 18.58
C THR A 204 3.34 -21.73 19.25
N VAL A 205 3.41 -20.86 20.26
CA VAL A 205 4.55 -20.67 21.15
C VAL A 205 4.21 -21.07 22.58
N ASP A 206 5.20 -21.51 23.35
CA ASP A 206 5.05 -21.88 24.75
C ASP A 206 4.78 -20.65 25.62
N ASP A 207 3.56 -20.57 26.15
CA ASP A 207 3.15 -19.59 27.14
C ASP A 207 2.95 -20.22 28.54
N GLY A 208 3.44 -21.45 28.72
CA GLY A 208 3.26 -22.26 29.92
C GLY A 208 1.92 -23.00 29.99
N THR A 209 1.06 -22.88 28.98
CA THR A 209 -0.17 -23.67 28.86
C THR A 209 0.02 -24.92 28.00
N GLU A 210 -0.86 -25.91 28.14
CA GLU A 210 -0.78 -27.18 27.39
C GLU A 210 -0.77 -26.99 25.86
N ARG A 211 -1.40 -25.93 25.36
CA ARG A 211 -1.60 -25.68 23.94
C ARG A 211 -0.72 -24.56 23.37
N GLY A 212 -0.07 -23.79 24.23
CA GLY A 212 0.65 -22.59 23.85
C GLY A 212 -0.27 -21.44 23.38
N ALA A 213 0.35 -20.30 23.10
CA ALA A 213 -0.28 -19.15 22.49
C ALA A 213 -0.18 -19.18 20.96
N LEU A 214 -1.22 -18.75 20.26
CA LEU A 214 -1.22 -18.65 18.81
C LEU A 214 -0.29 -17.52 18.32
N LEU A 215 0.47 -17.80 17.27
CA LEU A 215 0.97 -16.76 16.36
C LEU A 215 -0.16 -16.36 15.42
N ALA A 216 -0.85 -15.28 15.76
CA ALA A 216 -2.05 -14.85 15.04
C ALA A 216 -1.73 -14.54 13.57
N GLY A 217 -2.40 -15.26 12.66
CA GLY A 217 -2.19 -15.11 11.22
C GLY A 217 -1.14 -16.05 10.64
N ALA A 218 -0.35 -16.77 11.45
CA ALA A 218 0.59 -17.78 10.98
C ALA A 218 -0.02 -19.18 11.04
N PHE A 219 0.20 -19.97 9.98
CA PHE A 219 -0.30 -21.33 9.89
C PHE A 219 0.56 -22.20 8.98
N LEU A 220 0.49 -23.51 9.19
CA LEU A 220 1.16 -24.54 8.41
C LEU A 220 0.12 -25.37 7.66
N ILE A 221 0.35 -25.60 6.37
CA ILE A 221 -0.37 -26.58 5.58
C ILE A 221 0.56 -27.74 5.27
N THR A 222 0.14 -28.96 5.59
CA THR A 222 0.87 -30.18 5.27
C THR A 222 0.13 -30.98 4.20
N LYS A 223 0.87 -31.79 3.46
CA LYS A 223 0.27 -32.69 2.46
C LYS A 223 -0.76 -33.65 3.07
N THR A 224 -0.51 -34.12 4.29
CA THR A 224 -1.41 -35.01 5.02
C THR A 224 -1.66 -34.48 6.42
N ASP A 225 -2.86 -34.68 6.94
CA ASP A 225 -3.25 -34.30 8.30
C ASP A 225 -2.69 -35.25 9.38
N ASN A 226 -1.73 -36.12 9.04
CA ASN A 226 -1.23 -37.25 9.84
C ASN A 226 -2.21 -38.45 9.92
N SER A 227 -3.33 -38.43 9.17
CA SER A 227 -4.20 -39.60 9.06
C SER A 227 -3.61 -40.69 8.17
N TRP A 228 -3.96 -41.94 8.45
CA TRP A 228 -3.58 -43.10 7.67
C TRP A 228 -4.76 -43.61 6.83
N ALA A 229 -4.48 -44.13 5.65
CA ALA A 229 -5.50 -44.73 4.78
C ALA A 229 -6.08 -46.04 5.36
N THR A 230 -5.37 -46.67 6.30
CA THR A 230 -5.73 -47.93 6.96
C THR A 230 -6.03 -47.72 8.44
N GLU A 231 -6.81 -48.62 9.04
CA GLU A 231 -7.08 -48.57 10.48
C GLU A 231 -5.84 -48.95 11.32
N PRO A 232 -5.66 -48.31 12.50
CA PRO A 232 -6.42 -47.17 12.98
C PRO A 232 -6.08 -45.89 12.19
N THR A 233 -7.09 -45.08 11.83
CA THR A 233 -6.91 -43.85 11.03
C THR A 233 -5.92 -42.86 11.65
N TRP A 234 -5.80 -42.87 12.98
CA TRP A 234 -4.96 -41.97 13.76
C TRP A 234 -4.15 -42.76 14.79
N PRO A 235 -3.14 -43.54 14.36
CA PRO A 235 -2.40 -44.42 15.26
C PRO A 235 -1.65 -43.67 16.35
N ASN A 236 -1.26 -42.41 16.07
CA ASN A 236 -0.47 -41.57 16.95
C ASN A 236 -1.24 -40.34 17.45
N GLY A 237 -2.58 -40.41 17.42
CA GLY A 237 -3.44 -39.25 17.67
C GLY A 237 -3.46 -38.26 16.51
N ARG A 238 -4.17 -37.14 16.72
CA ARG A 238 -4.39 -36.10 15.70
C ARG A 238 -3.33 -35.00 15.69
N ALA A 239 -2.53 -34.91 16.76
CA ALA A 239 -1.41 -33.97 16.82
C ALA A 239 -0.39 -34.32 15.72
N LEU A 240 0.09 -33.28 15.05
CA LEU A 240 1.15 -33.37 14.06
C LEU A 240 2.48 -33.04 14.74
N PRO A 241 3.42 -34.00 14.89
CA PRO A 241 4.78 -33.68 15.28
C PRO A 241 5.45 -32.81 14.20
N LEU A 242 6.10 -31.71 14.59
CA LEU A 242 6.83 -30.83 13.68
C LEU A 242 8.24 -31.39 13.40
N ASN A 243 8.28 -32.61 12.85
CA ASN A 243 9.50 -33.37 12.57
C ASN A 243 9.69 -33.60 11.05
N ASP A 244 10.53 -34.56 10.65
CA ASP A 244 10.85 -34.83 9.25
C ASP A 244 9.78 -35.62 8.46
N ALA A 245 8.63 -35.94 9.06
CA ALA A 245 7.52 -36.64 8.41
C ALA A 245 6.46 -35.67 7.84
N ASN A 246 5.47 -36.18 7.09
CA ASN A 246 4.28 -35.42 6.64
C ASN A 246 4.53 -34.24 5.68
N GLY A 247 5.70 -34.21 5.04
CA GLY A 247 6.03 -33.29 3.96
C GLY A 247 5.39 -33.63 2.59
N PRO A 248 5.42 -32.70 1.61
CA PRO A 248 5.87 -31.32 1.70
C PRO A 248 4.91 -30.43 2.52
N VAL A 249 5.39 -29.25 2.90
CA VAL A 249 4.64 -28.29 3.70
C VAL A 249 4.71 -26.87 3.14
N VAL A 250 3.65 -26.10 3.38
CA VAL A 250 3.58 -24.67 3.10
C VAL A 250 3.38 -23.95 4.43
N LEU A 251 4.32 -23.12 4.82
CA LEU A 251 4.17 -22.18 5.93
C LEU A 251 3.63 -20.86 5.39
N TYR A 252 2.67 -20.26 6.08
CA TYR A 252 2.30 -18.87 5.87
C TYR A 252 2.61 -18.06 7.12
N THR A 253 3.26 -16.92 6.93
CA THR A 253 3.30 -15.84 7.94
C THR A 253 2.94 -14.51 7.27
N PRO A 254 2.27 -13.58 7.96
CA PRO A 254 2.03 -12.23 7.46
C PRO A 254 3.26 -11.51 6.90
N GLY A 255 4.43 -11.74 7.51
CA GLY A 255 5.69 -11.13 7.09
C GLY A 255 6.24 -11.71 5.78
N GLU A 256 6.28 -13.03 5.64
CA GLU A 256 7.00 -13.70 4.55
C GLU A 256 6.07 -14.26 3.44
N GLY A 257 4.76 -14.20 3.64
CA GLY A 257 3.79 -14.86 2.79
C GLY A 257 3.98 -16.39 2.82
N PHE A 258 3.79 -17.05 1.67
CA PHE A 258 3.90 -18.50 1.53
C PHE A 258 5.35 -19.01 1.42
N GLU A 259 5.68 -20.09 2.10
CA GLU A 259 7.03 -20.64 2.09
C GLU A 259 6.96 -22.14 1.99
N GLU A 260 7.75 -22.70 1.07
CA GLU A 260 7.75 -24.13 0.81
C GLU A 260 8.89 -24.79 1.56
N PHE A 261 8.58 -25.84 2.30
CA PHE A 261 9.58 -26.66 2.96
C PHE A 261 9.33 -28.13 2.67
N THR A 262 10.40 -28.92 2.76
CA THR A 262 10.30 -30.37 2.55
C THR A 262 9.58 -31.02 3.72
N THR A 263 9.78 -30.52 4.94
CA THR A 263 9.24 -31.11 6.18
C THR A 263 8.74 -30.04 7.15
N PRO A 264 7.80 -30.38 8.05
CA PRO A 264 7.43 -29.54 9.20
C PRO A 264 8.64 -29.08 10.05
N ALA A 265 9.65 -29.94 10.23
CA ALA A 265 10.88 -29.56 10.95
C ALA A 265 11.59 -28.38 10.32
N GLN A 266 11.73 -28.37 8.98
CA GLN A 266 12.37 -27.26 8.27
C GLN A 266 11.54 -25.97 8.39
N ALA A 267 10.22 -26.06 8.33
CA ALA A 267 9.34 -24.90 8.53
C ALA A 267 9.48 -24.32 9.95
N ARG A 268 9.55 -25.18 10.97
CA ARG A 268 9.78 -24.78 12.36
C ARG A 268 11.18 -24.16 12.54
N GLN A 269 12.20 -24.76 11.94
CA GLN A 269 13.57 -24.23 12.01
C GLN A 269 13.66 -22.83 11.38
N ALA A 270 13.00 -22.60 10.24
CA ALA A 270 12.98 -21.28 9.61
C ALA A 270 12.35 -20.19 10.51
N LEU A 271 11.34 -20.55 11.33
CA LEU A 271 10.78 -19.65 12.33
C LEU A 271 11.75 -19.43 13.51
N ALA A 272 12.41 -20.50 13.98
CA ALA A 272 13.42 -20.41 15.04
C ALA A 272 14.58 -19.50 14.64
N ASP A 273 15.13 -19.70 13.44
CA ASP A 273 16.22 -18.92 12.87
C ASP A 273 15.88 -17.42 12.82
N ARG A 274 14.63 -17.07 12.50
CA ARG A 274 14.17 -15.66 12.49
C ARG A 274 14.19 -15.07 13.89
N LEU A 275 13.65 -15.78 14.88
CA LEU A 275 13.64 -15.31 16.26
C LEU A 275 15.07 -15.13 16.81
N GLU A 276 15.99 -16.02 16.42
CA GLU A 276 17.39 -15.96 16.85
C GLU A 276 18.20 -14.87 16.14
N GLN A 277 17.99 -14.66 14.83
CA GLN A 277 18.72 -13.66 14.05
C GLN A 277 18.29 -12.22 14.38
N GLY A 278 17.05 -12.04 14.85
CA GLY A 278 16.49 -10.72 15.15
C GLY A 278 16.23 -9.87 13.89
N GLY A 279 16.04 -8.58 14.10
CA GLY A 279 15.76 -7.61 13.02
C GLY A 279 14.31 -7.63 12.53
N ALA A 280 14.07 -7.04 11.36
CA ALA A 280 12.71 -6.74 10.89
C ALA A 280 11.80 -7.97 10.73
N THR A 281 12.35 -9.11 10.31
CA THR A 281 11.58 -10.36 10.13
C THR A 281 11.20 -10.97 11.48
N ALA A 282 12.06 -10.85 12.49
CA ALA A 282 11.74 -11.21 13.87
C ALA A 282 10.69 -10.28 14.45
N ASP A 283 10.81 -8.96 14.25
CA ASP A 283 9.86 -7.96 14.72
C ASP A 283 8.44 -8.22 14.20
N LEU A 284 8.31 -8.53 12.90
CA LEU A 284 7.04 -8.90 12.27
C LEU A 284 6.45 -10.20 12.83
N LEU A 285 7.30 -11.15 13.25
CA LEU A 285 6.86 -12.40 13.87
C LEU A 285 6.41 -12.17 15.33
N LEU A 286 7.13 -11.35 16.08
CA LEU A 286 6.78 -10.96 17.46
C LEU A 286 5.46 -10.18 17.51
N GLN A 287 5.15 -9.39 16.48
CA GLN A 287 3.86 -8.68 16.35
C GLN A 287 2.65 -9.63 16.22
N GLN A 288 2.86 -10.90 15.91
CA GLN A 288 1.80 -11.92 15.83
C GLN A 288 1.52 -12.61 17.17
N MET A 289 2.40 -12.44 18.17
CA MET A 289 2.25 -13.03 19.50
C MET A 289 1.26 -12.22 20.36
N PRO A 290 0.70 -12.79 21.45
CA PRO A 290 0.05 -11.97 22.47
C PRO A 290 1.01 -10.92 23.05
N LEU A 291 0.48 -9.74 23.41
CA LEU A 291 1.32 -8.63 23.89
C LEU A 291 2.10 -9.00 25.16
N ALA A 292 1.51 -9.83 26.03
CA ALA A 292 2.15 -10.32 27.24
C ALA A 292 3.42 -11.16 26.95
N MET A 293 3.44 -11.92 25.85
CA MET A 293 4.59 -12.72 25.45
C MET A 293 5.70 -11.85 24.86
N GLN A 294 5.34 -10.86 24.05
CA GLN A 294 6.30 -9.91 23.49
C GLN A 294 6.97 -9.06 24.58
N ASN A 295 6.25 -8.73 25.65
CA ASN A 295 6.74 -7.89 26.75
C ASN A 295 7.41 -8.68 27.88
N ARG A 296 7.76 -9.96 27.68
CA ARG A 296 8.54 -10.73 28.66
C ARG A 296 9.93 -10.11 28.83
N ASP A 297 10.50 -10.28 30.03
CA ASP A 297 11.86 -9.82 30.34
C ASP A 297 12.90 -10.47 29.41
N ASP A 298 12.71 -11.77 29.13
CA ASP A 298 13.46 -12.53 28.14
C ASP A 298 12.67 -12.58 26.82
N PRO A 299 13.23 -12.11 25.69
CA PRO A 299 12.57 -12.16 24.39
C PRO A 299 12.26 -13.61 23.97
N PRO A 300 11.11 -13.87 23.31
CA PRO A 300 10.81 -15.17 22.73
C PRO A 300 11.90 -15.64 21.75
N THR A 301 12.26 -16.92 21.84
CA THR A 301 13.29 -17.58 21.05
C THR A 301 12.72 -18.76 20.25
N GLY A 302 13.55 -19.38 19.40
CA GLY A 302 13.17 -20.59 18.68
C GLY A 302 12.77 -21.76 19.58
N ASP A 303 13.31 -21.84 20.79
CA ASP A 303 12.99 -22.87 21.77
C ASP A 303 11.55 -22.74 22.32
N ASP A 304 10.99 -21.53 22.28
CA ASP A 304 9.60 -21.30 22.66
C ASP A 304 8.61 -21.79 21.60
N LEU A 305 9.04 -22.19 20.39
CA LEU A 305 8.12 -22.76 19.40
C LEU A 305 7.70 -24.18 19.77
N MET A 306 6.39 -24.44 19.79
CA MET A 306 5.85 -25.77 20.08
C MET A 306 6.42 -26.86 19.16
N LEU A 307 6.62 -28.07 19.70
CA LEU A 307 7.17 -29.22 18.96
C LEU A 307 6.13 -29.99 18.15
N SER A 308 4.85 -29.73 18.38
CA SER A 308 3.73 -30.35 17.69
C SER A 308 2.59 -29.37 17.53
N ALA A 309 1.78 -29.55 16.50
CA ALA A 309 0.60 -28.74 16.27
C ALA A 309 -0.68 -29.60 16.32
N GLU A 310 -1.71 -29.09 17.00
CA GLU A 310 -3.04 -29.73 17.03
C GLU A 310 -3.93 -29.20 15.91
N PRO A 311 -4.71 -30.05 15.21
CA PRO A 311 -5.61 -29.58 14.17
C PRO A 311 -6.78 -28.82 14.79
N LEU A 312 -7.08 -27.66 14.23
CA LEU A 312 -8.25 -26.88 14.61
C LEU A 312 -9.51 -27.54 14.03
N THR A 313 -10.57 -27.55 14.82
CA THR A 313 -11.92 -27.91 14.33
C THR A 313 -12.45 -26.88 13.33
N GLY A 314 -12.15 -25.60 13.59
CA GLY A 314 -12.55 -24.45 12.79
C GLY A 314 -11.55 -24.07 11.69
N ASP A 315 -11.80 -22.88 11.13
CA ASP A 315 -10.94 -22.24 10.13
C ASP A 315 -9.75 -21.54 10.82
N VAL A 316 -8.51 -21.93 10.46
CA VAL A 316 -7.30 -21.36 11.07
C VAL A 316 -7.20 -19.84 10.89
N LEU A 317 -7.70 -19.31 9.78
CA LEU A 317 -7.70 -17.87 9.51
C LEU A 317 -8.73 -17.16 10.38
N ALA A 318 -9.87 -17.82 10.66
CA ALA A 318 -10.89 -17.28 11.54
C ALA A 318 -10.43 -17.24 13.00
N GLU A 319 -9.65 -18.23 13.45
CA GLU A 319 -9.10 -18.28 14.82
C GLU A 319 -8.12 -17.13 15.11
N GLY A 320 -7.39 -16.66 14.10
CA GLY A 320 -6.42 -15.56 14.28
C GLY A 320 -7.05 -14.19 14.54
N ILE A 321 -8.20 -13.89 13.92
CA ILE A 321 -8.82 -12.55 13.98
C ILE A 321 -9.19 -12.12 15.43
N PRO A 322 -9.87 -12.95 16.25
CA PRO A 322 -10.13 -12.62 17.65
C PRO A 322 -8.87 -12.28 18.45
N TRP A 323 -7.75 -12.96 18.17
CA TRP A 323 -6.48 -12.71 18.85
C TRP A 323 -5.84 -11.39 18.40
N MET A 324 -5.94 -11.05 17.11
CA MET A 324 -5.53 -9.72 16.62
C MET A 324 -6.34 -8.61 17.28
N LEU A 325 -7.67 -8.77 17.41
CA LEU A 325 -8.53 -7.81 18.11
C LEU A 325 -8.24 -7.73 19.62
N LYS A 326 -7.91 -8.85 20.24
CA LYS A 326 -7.50 -8.89 21.65
C LYS A 326 -6.18 -8.15 21.86
N ARG A 327 -5.20 -8.39 20.97
CA ARG A 327 -3.91 -7.70 21.01
C ARG A 327 -4.09 -6.18 20.79
N GLN A 328 -4.90 -5.76 19.82
CA GLN A 328 -5.25 -4.34 19.60
C GLN A 328 -5.78 -3.71 20.90
N GLN A 329 -6.69 -4.39 21.60
CA GLN A 329 -7.19 -3.92 22.89
C GLN A 329 -6.08 -3.82 23.95
N GLU A 330 -5.23 -4.85 24.08
CA GLU A 330 -4.13 -4.88 25.05
C GLU A 330 -3.09 -3.77 24.78
N GLU A 331 -2.78 -3.48 23.51
CA GLU A 331 -1.85 -2.42 23.10
C GLU A 331 -2.40 -1.03 23.41
N ILE A 332 -3.67 -0.75 23.05
CA ILE A 332 -4.34 0.51 23.39
C ILE A 332 -4.33 0.72 24.91
N GLN A 333 -4.62 -0.32 25.69
CA GLN A 333 -4.64 -0.26 27.15
C GLN A 333 -3.24 0.02 27.73
N ALA A 334 -2.21 -0.66 27.23
CA ALA A 334 -0.83 -0.46 27.65
C ALA A 334 -0.32 0.95 27.31
N LYS A 335 -0.56 1.42 26.07
CA LYS A 335 -0.17 2.76 25.61
C LYS A 335 -0.93 3.85 26.35
N ALA A 336 -2.22 3.65 26.62
CA ALA A 336 -3.01 4.54 27.46
C ALA A 336 -2.41 4.63 28.86
N ALA A 337 -2.14 3.51 29.52
CA ALA A 337 -1.53 3.50 30.85
C ALA A 337 -0.18 4.24 30.89
N GLN A 338 0.67 4.07 29.86
CA GLN A 338 1.93 4.80 29.74
C GLN A 338 1.72 6.30 29.53
N ALA A 339 0.88 6.69 28.58
CA ALA A 339 0.60 8.09 28.27
C ALA A 339 0.00 8.85 29.47
N PHE A 340 -0.75 8.15 30.32
CA PHE A 340 -1.52 8.74 31.42
C PHE A 340 -0.80 8.70 32.78
N THR A 341 0.38 8.09 32.86
CA THR A 341 1.22 8.06 34.06
C THR A 341 2.40 9.04 34.01
N GLN A 342 2.80 9.50 32.80
CA GLN A 342 3.85 10.50 32.65
C GLN A 342 3.42 11.86 33.22
N SER A 343 4.04 12.23 34.34
CA SER A 343 3.76 13.46 35.06
C SER A 343 4.45 14.64 34.36
N GLY A 344 3.72 15.41 33.54
CA GLY A 344 4.28 16.64 32.96
C GLY A 344 3.49 17.35 31.87
N GLY A 345 2.54 16.68 31.19
CA GLY A 345 1.76 17.26 30.09
C GLY A 345 0.36 16.69 29.98
N ASN A 346 -0.51 17.29 29.16
CA ASN A 346 -1.84 16.74 28.87
C ASN A 346 -1.75 15.84 27.63
N PRO A 347 -1.82 14.50 27.78
CA PRO A 347 -1.68 13.56 26.68
C PRO A 347 -2.81 13.67 25.63
N LEU A 348 -3.92 14.32 25.97
CA LEU A 348 -5.01 14.63 25.03
C LEU A 348 -4.72 15.86 24.16
N THR A 349 -3.61 16.54 24.39
CA THR A 349 -3.15 17.70 23.60
C THR A 349 -1.74 17.51 23.03
N GLU A 350 -1.00 16.49 23.48
CA GLU A 350 0.30 16.11 22.92
C GLU A 350 0.09 15.32 21.61
N PRO A 351 0.53 15.84 20.45
CA PRO A 351 0.32 15.17 19.17
C PRO A 351 0.93 13.76 19.12
N THR A 352 2.12 13.58 19.69
CA THR A 352 2.86 12.30 19.70
C THR A 352 2.17 11.23 20.54
N ALA A 353 1.54 11.60 21.65
CA ALA A 353 0.80 10.65 22.50
C ALA A 353 -0.51 10.20 21.83
N LEU A 354 -1.20 11.10 21.12
CA LEU A 354 -2.40 10.77 20.36
C LEU A 354 -2.08 9.91 19.14
N GLU A 355 -0.98 10.20 18.45
CA GLU A 355 -0.50 9.41 17.30
C GLU A 355 -0.13 8.00 17.75
N ALA A 356 0.65 7.83 18.82
CA ALA A 356 1.01 6.52 19.34
C ALA A 356 -0.21 5.68 19.81
N LEU A 357 -1.28 6.33 20.29
CA LEU A 357 -2.53 5.66 20.63
C LEU A 357 -3.34 5.27 19.40
N GLU A 358 -3.38 6.12 18.36
CA GLU A 358 -4.02 5.80 17.08
C GLU A 358 -3.27 4.66 16.36
N GLU A 359 -1.94 4.69 16.34
CA GLU A 359 -1.09 3.62 15.80
C GLU A 359 -1.33 2.29 16.50
N SER A 360 -1.53 2.28 17.83
CA SER A 360 -1.87 1.04 18.56
C SER A 360 -3.25 0.45 18.22
N ALA A 361 -4.10 1.25 17.58
CA ALA A 361 -5.37 0.77 17.03
C ALA A 361 -5.22 0.26 15.59
N ASP A 362 -4.05 0.41 14.95
CA ASP A 362 -3.80 -0.09 13.61
C ASP A 362 -3.07 -1.42 13.63
N TRP A 363 -3.77 -2.47 13.19
CA TRP A 363 -3.20 -3.80 12.99
C TRP A 363 -3.35 -4.25 11.52
N SER A 364 -3.76 -3.34 10.63
CA SER A 364 -4.01 -3.63 9.22
C SER A 364 -2.76 -4.14 8.50
N TYR A 365 -1.57 -3.75 8.96
CA TYR A 365 -0.28 -4.23 8.45
C TYR A 365 -0.08 -5.75 8.54
N LEU A 366 -0.82 -6.45 9.42
CA LEU A 366 -0.79 -7.92 9.49
C LEU A 366 -1.62 -8.59 8.40
N LEU A 367 -2.55 -7.87 7.78
CA LEU A 367 -3.52 -8.42 6.81
C LEU A 367 -3.52 -7.72 5.45
N ASP A 368 -2.84 -6.59 5.29
CA ASP A 368 -2.83 -5.86 4.02
C ASP A 368 -1.98 -6.53 2.94
N GLY A 369 -1.20 -7.56 3.28
CA GLY A 369 -0.42 -8.38 2.35
C GLY A 369 0.79 -7.68 1.73
N SER A 370 1.12 -6.44 2.15
CA SER A 370 2.25 -5.67 1.62
C SER A 370 3.60 -6.33 1.95
N ASN A 371 3.75 -6.83 3.17
CA ASN A 371 4.92 -7.60 3.60
C ASN A 371 5.07 -8.89 2.79
N ALA A 372 3.98 -9.63 2.61
CA ALA A 372 3.98 -10.87 1.82
C ALA A 372 4.33 -10.64 0.34
N LEU A 373 3.92 -9.52 -0.26
CA LEU A 373 4.36 -9.10 -1.60
C LEU A 373 5.85 -8.72 -1.62
N SER A 374 6.31 -7.98 -0.62
CA SER A 374 7.72 -7.60 -0.51
C SER A 374 8.64 -8.83 -0.39
N ALA A 375 8.23 -9.82 0.42
CA ALA A 375 8.92 -11.09 0.53
C ALA A 375 8.90 -11.89 -0.78
N ARG A 376 7.78 -11.86 -1.51
CA ARG A 376 7.69 -12.41 -2.87
C ARG A 376 8.64 -11.73 -3.84
N ASP A 377 8.74 -10.40 -3.81
CA ASP A 377 9.63 -9.61 -4.67
C ASP A 377 11.10 -9.92 -4.36
N ALA A 378 11.46 -10.07 -3.08
CA ALA A 378 12.78 -10.52 -2.68
C ALA A 378 13.10 -11.93 -3.21
N LYS A 379 12.17 -12.88 -3.11
CA LYS A 379 12.33 -14.25 -3.66
C LYS A 379 12.43 -14.25 -5.19
N LEU A 380 11.66 -13.39 -5.86
CA LEU A 380 11.74 -13.23 -7.31
C LEU A 380 13.07 -12.60 -7.73
N ALA A 381 13.53 -11.57 -7.02
CA ALA A 381 14.81 -10.93 -7.25
C ALA A 381 15.96 -11.93 -7.09
N ASP A 382 15.99 -12.70 -6.00
CA ASP A 382 16.98 -13.78 -5.82
C ASP A 382 16.88 -14.81 -6.96
N LYS A 383 15.68 -15.26 -7.34
CA LYS A 383 15.51 -16.23 -8.43
C LYS A 383 16.04 -15.72 -9.77
N LEU A 384 15.75 -14.45 -10.10
CA LEU A 384 16.17 -13.82 -11.37
C LEU A 384 17.62 -13.33 -11.34
N GLN A 385 18.24 -13.30 -10.16
CA GLN A 385 19.61 -12.84 -10.00
C GLN A 385 20.58 -13.74 -10.77
N PRO A 386 21.41 -13.17 -11.67
CA PRO A 386 22.43 -13.93 -12.38
C PRO A 386 23.42 -14.62 -11.43
N GLN A 387 23.88 -15.82 -11.81
CA GLN A 387 24.81 -16.62 -10.99
C GLN A 387 26.12 -15.89 -10.67
N TRP A 388 26.63 -15.06 -11.58
CA TRP A 388 27.85 -14.28 -11.32
C TRP A 388 27.64 -13.29 -10.16
N LEU A 389 26.44 -12.73 -10.01
CA LEU A 389 26.10 -11.78 -8.96
C LEU A 389 25.82 -12.49 -7.62
N LYS A 390 25.33 -13.73 -7.64
CA LYS A 390 25.21 -14.56 -6.42
C LYS A 390 26.56 -15.01 -5.86
N ASN A 391 27.56 -15.11 -6.72
CA ASN A 391 28.87 -15.67 -6.39
C ASN A 391 29.97 -14.60 -6.24
N LEU A 392 29.58 -13.36 -5.91
CA LEU A 392 30.55 -12.31 -5.60
C LEU A 392 31.40 -12.70 -4.39
N SER A 393 32.70 -12.44 -4.47
CA SER A 393 33.62 -12.60 -3.34
C SER A 393 33.35 -11.53 -2.27
N PRO A 394 33.70 -11.78 -0.99
CA PRO A 394 33.54 -10.79 0.09
C PRO A 394 34.20 -9.44 -0.21
N LYS A 395 35.31 -9.43 -0.97
CA LYS A 395 35.97 -8.18 -1.40
C LYS A 395 35.16 -7.41 -2.44
N GLN A 396 34.52 -8.11 -3.38
CA GLN A 396 33.66 -7.50 -4.39
C GLN A 396 32.39 -6.94 -3.76
N ILE A 397 31.81 -7.65 -2.79
CA ILE A 397 30.66 -7.17 -2.00
C ILE A 397 31.04 -5.91 -1.23
N ALA A 398 32.14 -5.92 -0.47
CA ALA A 398 32.59 -4.75 0.28
C ALA A 398 32.88 -3.53 -0.61
N LEU A 399 33.41 -3.74 -1.82
CA LEU A 399 33.61 -2.66 -2.79
C LEU A 399 32.27 -2.15 -3.34
N PHE A 400 31.34 -3.04 -3.68
CA PHE A 400 30.01 -2.66 -4.11
C PHE A 400 29.27 -1.84 -3.05
N ASP A 401 29.29 -2.27 -1.78
CA ASP A 401 28.67 -1.56 -0.66
C ASP A 401 29.28 -0.17 -0.45
N HIS A 402 30.60 -0.05 -0.61
CA HIS A 402 31.30 1.24 -0.55
C HIS A 402 30.82 2.20 -1.64
N LEU A 403 30.73 1.73 -2.89
CA LEU A 403 30.26 2.51 -4.03
C LEU A 403 28.77 2.86 -3.90
N GLU A 404 27.94 1.93 -3.42
CA GLU A 404 26.52 2.17 -3.16
C GLU A 404 26.33 3.25 -2.07
N HIS A 405 27.16 3.24 -1.02
CA HIS A 405 27.12 4.27 0.00
C HIS A 405 27.54 5.64 -0.54
N ALA A 406 28.60 5.70 -1.35
CA ALA A 406 29.06 6.93 -2.00
C ALA A 406 27.97 7.53 -2.89
N GLU A 407 27.36 6.72 -3.77
CA GLU A 407 26.26 7.16 -4.64
C GLU A 407 25.05 7.63 -3.84
N LYS A 408 24.65 6.91 -2.76
CA LYS A 408 23.56 7.35 -1.87
C LYS A 408 23.86 8.71 -1.24
N GLN A 409 25.11 8.94 -0.79
CA GLN A 409 25.53 10.19 -0.18
C GLN A 409 25.54 11.36 -1.18
N SER A 410 26.07 11.16 -2.38
CA SER A 410 26.09 12.19 -3.41
C SER A 410 24.69 12.47 -3.98
N THR A 411 23.85 11.45 -4.11
CA THR A 411 22.43 11.60 -4.49
C THR A 411 21.68 12.48 -3.50
N ARG A 412 21.82 12.22 -2.19
CA ARG A 412 21.19 13.05 -1.14
C ARG A 412 21.68 14.49 -1.18
N THR A 413 22.98 14.68 -1.39
CA THR A 413 23.59 16.00 -1.52
C THR A 413 23.00 16.76 -2.71
N LEU A 414 22.96 16.13 -3.89
CA LEU A 414 22.38 16.71 -5.10
C LEU A 414 20.88 17.02 -4.92
N ALA A 415 20.11 16.07 -4.39
CA ALA A 415 18.67 16.25 -4.15
C ALA A 415 18.40 17.47 -3.27
N SER A 416 19.15 17.63 -2.17
CA SER A 416 18.99 18.78 -1.25
C SER A 416 19.27 20.14 -1.91
N LEU A 417 20.12 20.18 -2.94
CA LEU A 417 20.39 21.40 -3.71
C LEU A 417 19.30 21.65 -4.76
N LEU A 418 18.81 20.59 -5.43
CA LEU A 418 17.75 20.68 -6.42
C LEU A 418 16.39 21.05 -5.80
N GLU A 419 16.10 20.61 -4.58
CA GLU A 419 14.89 20.99 -3.83
C GLU A 419 14.78 22.50 -3.57
N LYS A 420 15.89 23.25 -3.63
CA LYS A 420 15.89 24.71 -3.51
C LYS A 420 15.38 25.40 -4.79
N ILE A 421 15.34 24.69 -5.91
CA ILE A 421 14.77 25.19 -7.15
C ILE A 421 13.25 25.02 -7.06
N PRO A 422 12.46 26.11 -7.10
CA PRO A 422 11.02 25.99 -7.03
C PRO A 422 10.52 25.18 -8.22
N ASP A 423 9.57 24.27 -7.98
CA ASP A 423 8.87 23.60 -9.08
C ASP A 423 8.13 24.62 -9.95
N LEU A 424 7.87 24.24 -11.21
CA LEU A 424 7.26 25.14 -12.19
C LEU A 424 5.88 25.66 -11.75
N ALA A 425 5.09 24.86 -11.04
CA ALA A 425 3.74 25.27 -10.60
C ALA A 425 3.83 26.30 -9.47
N SER A 426 4.67 26.05 -8.47
CA SER A 426 4.96 26.99 -7.38
C SER A 426 5.54 28.30 -7.90
N PHE A 427 6.50 28.23 -8.81
CA PHE A 427 7.08 29.40 -9.47
C PHE A 427 6.03 30.19 -10.26
N ALA A 428 5.19 29.51 -11.04
CA ALA A 428 4.12 30.15 -11.82
C ALA A 428 3.12 30.88 -10.94
N ARG A 429 2.67 30.24 -9.85
CA ARG A 429 1.77 30.83 -8.87
C ARG A 429 2.35 32.11 -8.28
N ASP A 430 3.61 32.07 -7.85
CA ASP A 430 4.27 33.22 -7.20
C ASP A 430 4.42 34.38 -8.19
N ARG A 431 4.82 34.09 -9.43
CA ARG A 431 4.94 35.10 -10.51
C ARG A 431 3.60 35.73 -10.87
N ILE A 432 2.56 34.92 -11.04
CA ILE A 432 1.22 35.40 -11.38
C ILE A 432 0.64 36.20 -10.22
N THR A 433 0.83 35.75 -8.98
CA THR A 433 0.44 36.50 -7.78
C THR A 433 1.14 37.86 -7.73
N ALA A 434 2.44 37.92 -7.99
CA ALA A 434 3.18 39.18 -8.07
C ALA A 434 2.69 40.10 -9.21
N ALA A 435 2.32 39.53 -10.37
CA ALA A 435 1.77 40.29 -11.49
C ALA A 435 0.37 40.85 -11.18
N ILE A 436 -0.49 40.08 -10.52
CA ILE A 436 -1.83 40.51 -10.07
C ILE A 436 -1.71 41.67 -9.07
N GLN A 437 -0.79 41.56 -8.10
CA GLN A 437 -0.56 42.60 -7.09
C GLN A 437 -0.15 43.95 -7.70
N ARG A 438 0.46 43.95 -8.90
CA ARG A 438 0.81 45.19 -9.61
C ARG A 438 -0.37 45.83 -10.35
N LEU A 439 -1.42 45.07 -10.67
CA LEU A 439 -2.51 45.50 -11.55
C LEU A 439 -3.82 45.83 -10.80
N SER A 440 -3.96 45.42 -9.54
CA SER A 440 -5.18 45.60 -8.73
C SER A 440 -4.90 46.34 -7.41
N PRO A 441 -5.91 47.05 -6.83
CA PRO A 441 -5.79 47.71 -5.53
C PRO A 441 -5.46 46.72 -4.40
N PRO A 442 -4.91 47.20 -3.25
CA PRO A 442 -4.29 46.36 -2.23
C PRO A 442 -5.30 45.42 -1.57
N GLY A 443 -5.26 44.16 -1.98
CA GLY A 443 -5.95 43.02 -1.37
C GLY A 443 -5.17 41.75 -1.70
N ARG A 444 -5.04 40.83 -0.74
CA ARG A 444 -4.38 39.53 -0.97
C ARG A 444 -5.28 38.67 -1.86
N LEU A 445 -5.02 38.70 -3.17
CA LEU A 445 -5.63 37.80 -4.15
C LEU A 445 -4.78 36.53 -4.27
N ASP A 446 -5.43 35.37 -4.32
CA ASP A 446 -4.80 34.06 -4.47
C ASP A 446 -5.07 33.52 -5.89
N ALA A 447 -3.99 33.34 -6.68
CA ALA A 447 -4.06 32.92 -8.07
C ALA A 447 -4.70 31.53 -8.28
N ASP A 448 -4.60 30.62 -7.31
CA ASP A 448 -5.13 29.25 -7.44
C ASP A 448 -6.64 29.18 -7.13
N GLN A 449 -7.12 30.11 -6.29
CA GLN A 449 -8.53 30.28 -5.96
C GLN A 449 -9.30 31.04 -7.05
N LEU A 450 -8.61 31.88 -7.83
CA LEU A 450 -9.19 32.60 -8.95
C LEU A 450 -9.45 31.65 -10.13
N LYS A 451 -10.73 31.41 -10.44
CA LYS A 451 -11.17 30.52 -11.53
C LYS A 451 -11.53 31.31 -12.78
N VAL A 452 -10.74 31.13 -13.84
CA VAL A 452 -11.01 31.68 -15.17
C VAL A 452 -12.03 30.79 -15.86
N THR A 453 -13.12 31.39 -16.33
CA THR A 453 -14.09 30.73 -17.20
C THR A 453 -13.61 30.82 -18.63
N VAL A 454 -13.39 29.67 -19.26
CA VAL A 454 -12.99 29.52 -20.66
C VAL A 454 -14.19 29.05 -21.46
N THR A 455 -14.63 29.85 -22.43
CA THR A 455 -15.74 29.51 -23.32
C THR A 455 -15.25 29.44 -24.75
N THR A 456 -15.33 28.24 -25.33
CA THR A 456 -14.99 27.95 -26.72
C THR A 456 -16.28 27.81 -27.53
N LYS A 457 -16.38 28.57 -28.62
CA LYS A 457 -17.52 28.59 -29.53
C LYS A 457 -17.03 28.21 -30.94
N THR A 458 -17.44 27.04 -31.42
CA THR A 458 -17.03 26.55 -32.74
C THR A 458 -18.19 26.61 -33.74
N ARG A 459 -17.94 27.23 -34.89
CA ARG A 459 -18.76 27.14 -36.11
C ARG A 459 -18.01 26.33 -37.17
N ILE A 460 -18.70 25.38 -37.76
CA ILE A 460 -18.21 24.55 -38.86
C ILE A 460 -18.87 25.09 -40.13
N HIS A 461 -18.10 25.48 -41.15
CA HIS A 461 -18.66 25.85 -42.44
C HIS A 461 -18.75 24.62 -43.33
N LEU A 462 -19.93 23.99 -43.40
CA LEU A 462 -20.23 23.02 -44.45
C LEU A 462 -20.67 23.78 -45.71
N SER A 463 -20.15 23.42 -46.88
CA SER A 463 -20.34 24.13 -48.17
C SER A 463 -21.78 24.12 -48.75
N ARG A 464 -22.82 24.03 -47.90
CA ARG A 464 -24.24 24.04 -48.29
C ARG A 464 -25.05 24.89 -47.29
N PRO A 465 -25.88 25.84 -47.76
CA PRO A 465 -26.59 26.74 -46.86
C PRO A 465 -27.72 25.99 -46.13
N SER A 466 -27.48 25.65 -44.87
CA SER A 466 -28.48 25.20 -43.90
C SER A 466 -28.76 26.37 -42.95
N SER A 467 -30.02 26.74 -42.79
CA SER A 467 -30.43 28.01 -42.16
C SER A 467 -30.48 27.98 -40.62
N ASN A 468 -29.96 26.97 -39.92
CA ASN A 468 -29.97 26.92 -38.45
C ASN A 468 -28.84 26.05 -37.85
N GLU A 469 -27.57 26.35 -38.14
CA GLU A 469 -26.47 25.72 -37.39
C GLU A 469 -26.20 26.46 -36.07
N THR A 470 -26.61 25.84 -34.97
CA THR A 470 -26.26 26.30 -33.61
C THR A 470 -24.77 26.07 -33.37
N PRO A 471 -24.03 27.09 -32.90
CA PRO A 471 -22.61 26.94 -32.59
C PRO A 471 -22.42 25.94 -31.44
N PHE A 472 -21.41 25.08 -31.54
CA PHE A 472 -21.02 24.22 -30.43
C PHE A 472 -20.30 25.07 -29.39
N ILE A 473 -20.86 25.15 -28.18
CA ILE A 473 -20.30 25.93 -27.06
C ILE A 473 -19.82 24.95 -25.99
N LYS A 474 -18.55 25.04 -25.64
CA LYS A 474 -17.94 24.31 -24.51
C LYS A 474 -17.41 25.32 -23.49
N THR A 475 -17.83 25.17 -22.25
CA THR A 475 -17.35 25.98 -21.12
C THR A 475 -16.67 25.10 -20.10
N HIS A 476 -15.53 25.55 -19.59
CA HIS A 476 -14.84 24.92 -18.47
C HIS A 476 -14.06 25.97 -17.66
N ASN A 477 -13.64 25.61 -16.46
CA ASN A 477 -12.90 26.49 -15.57
C ASN A 477 -11.45 26.03 -15.41
N VAL A 478 -10.53 26.97 -15.36
CA VAL A 478 -9.11 26.74 -15.05
C VAL A 478 -8.66 27.71 -13.96
N SER A 479 -7.67 27.35 -13.14
CA SER A 479 -7.04 28.34 -12.26
C SER A 479 -6.27 29.38 -13.09
N LEU A 480 -5.99 30.53 -12.50
CA LEU A 480 -5.18 31.55 -13.19
C LEU A 480 -3.73 31.09 -13.37
N THR A 481 -3.19 30.30 -12.44
CA THR A 481 -1.90 29.62 -12.55
C THR A 481 -1.88 28.64 -13.73
N ASP A 482 -2.91 27.79 -13.86
CA ASP A 482 -3.02 26.85 -14.99
C ASP A 482 -3.16 27.56 -16.32
N LEU A 483 -3.89 28.70 -16.36
CA LEU A 483 -4.00 29.50 -17.58
C LEU A 483 -2.64 30.01 -18.04
N ALA A 484 -1.81 30.47 -17.10
CA ALA A 484 -0.46 30.96 -17.39
C ALA A 484 0.49 29.84 -17.84
N LEU A 485 0.42 28.67 -17.20
CA LEU A 485 1.23 27.49 -17.56
C LEU A 485 0.86 26.92 -18.93
N LYS A 486 -0.43 26.89 -19.26
CA LYS A 486 -0.93 26.38 -20.55
C LYS A 486 -0.65 27.30 -21.72
N ASN A 487 -0.13 28.52 -21.46
CA ASN A 487 0.30 29.53 -22.43
C ASN A 487 -0.54 29.47 -23.71
N PRO A 488 -1.77 30.03 -23.73
CA PRO A 488 -2.74 29.76 -24.80
C PRO A 488 -2.25 30.28 -26.16
N THR A 489 -1.43 29.50 -26.85
CA THR A 489 -1.13 29.66 -28.28
C THR A 489 -2.30 29.23 -29.15
N GLU A 490 -3.42 28.79 -28.55
CA GLU A 490 -4.74 28.75 -29.16
C GLU A 490 -5.54 30.05 -28.92
N PHE A 491 -4.90 31.23 -28.96
CA PHE A 491 -5.64 32.40 -29.42
C PHE A 491 -5.83 32.21 -30.93
N PRO A 492 -7.04 31.84 -31.38
CA PRO A 492 -7.22 31.26 -32.70
C PRO A 492 -6.75 32.23 -33.79
N THR A 493 -5.88 31.75 -34.68
CA THR A 493 -5.65 32.38 -35.98
C THR A 493 -6.77 31.88 -36.89
N ALA A 494 -7.52 32.79 -37.53
CA ALA A 494 -8.67 32.41 -38.34
C ALA A 494 -8.24 31.48 -39.50
N GLU A 495 -8.62 30.19 -39.43
CA GLU A 495 -8.50 29.25 -40.55
C GLU A 495 -9.80 29.21 -41.37
N SER A 496 -9.67 29.00 -42.68
CA SER A 496 -10.73 29.26 -43.67
C SER A 496 -11.89 28.25 -43.70
N SER A 497 -11.87 27.18 -42.90
CA SER A 497 -12.91 26.13 -42.89
C SER A 497 -13.57 25.88 -41.53
N HIS A 498 -12.98 26.34 -40.42
CA HIS A 498 -13.52 26.23 -39.06
C HIS A 498 -13.29 27.55 -38.30
N PHE A 499 -14.35 28.18 -37.82
CA PHE A 499 -14.24 29.37 -36.96
C PHE A 499 -14.45 28.95 -35.51
N THR A 500 -13.36 28.89 -34.73
CA THR A 500 -13.42 28.70 -33.28
C THR A 500 -13.06 30.02 -32.61
N GLU A 501 -13.93 30.51 -31.74
CA GLU A 501 -13.72 31.68 -30.90
C GLU A 501 -13.59 31.22 -29.44
N THR A 502 -12.48 31.56 -28.78
CA THR A 502 -12.28 31.27 -27.36
C THR A 502 -12.25 32.57 -26.58
N THR A 503 -13.11 32.68 -25.56
CA THR A 503 -13.22 33.84 -24.68
C THR A 503 -12.88 33.46 -23.25
N PHE A 504 -12.25 34.38 -22.52
CA PHE A 504 -11.80 34.19 -21.16
C PHE A 504 -12.39 35.29 -20.28
N THR A 505 -12.98 34.90 -19.16
CA THR A 505 -13.52 35.85 -18.17
C THR A 505 -13.12 35.43 -16.77
N LEU A 506 -12.74 36.39 -15.94
CA LEU A 506 -12.38 36.16 -14.54
C LEU A 506 -13.05 37.19 -13.63
N PRO A 507 -14.12 36.82 -12.91
CA PRO A 507 -14.65 37.64 -11.83
C PRO A 507 -13.69 37.59 -10.63
N LEU A 508 -13.22 38.75 -10.18
CA LEU A 508 -12.26 38.81 -9.08
C LEU A 508 -12.95 38.58 -7.73
N THR A 509 -12.30 37.75 -6.89
CA THR A 509 -12.68 37.49 -5.50
C THR A 509 -11.48 37.60 -4.57
N ASP A 510 -11.68 38.08 -3.35
CA ASP A 510 -10.65 38.11 -2.31
C ASP A 510 -10.31 36.71 -1.76
N SER A 511 -9.32 36.64 -0.86
CA SER A 511 -8.91 35.37 -0.21
C SER A 511 -9.99 34.71 0.64
N GLN A 512 -11.12 35.38 0.90
CA GLN A 512 -12.29 34.82 1.58
C GLN A 512 -13.42 34.46 0.60
N GLY A 513 -13.18 34.58 -0.72
CA GLY A 513 -14.16 34.31 -1.77
C GLY A 513 -15.17 35.44 -2.00
N LYS A 514 -14.98 36.63 -1.44
CA LYS A 514 -15.90 37.76 -1.62
C LYS A 514 -15.58 38.55 -2.89
N PRO A 515 -16.58 39.06 -3.63
CA PRO A 515 -16.37 39.86 -4.83
C PRO A 515 -15.49 41.09 -4.58
N VAL A 516 -14.47 41.30 -5.42
CA VAL A 516 -13.72 42.56 -5.46
C VAL A 516 -14.54 43.58 -6.24
N LEU A 517 -14.85 44.72 -5.63
CA LEU A 517 -15.71 45.75 -6.22
C LEU A 517 -14.89 46.92 -6.79
N ASP A 518 -15.37 47.50 -7.88
CA ASP A 518 -14.83 48.71 -8.50
C ASP A 518 -15.32 49.99 -7.79
N VAL A 519 -14.86 51.16 -8.26
CA VAL A 519 -15.26 52.48 -7.72
C VAL A 519 -16.76 52.78 -7.87
N SER A 520 -17.47 52.01 -8.68
CA SER A 520 -18.92 52.11 -8.89
C SER A 520 -19.71 51.07 -8.08
N GLY A 521 -19.03 50.27 -7.24
CA GLY A 521 -19.64 49.22 -6.44
C GLY A 521 -20.01 47.95 -7.21
N LYS A 522 -19.53 47.77 -8.45
CA LYS A 522 -19.76 46.56 -9.26
C LYS A 522 -18.56 45.61 -9.16
N GLN A 523 -18.80 44.31 -9.26
CA GLN A 523 -17.72 43.33 -9.25
C GLN A 523 -16.78 43.55 -10.44
N VAL A 524 -15.47 43.58 -10.16
CA VAL A 524 -14.43 43.64 -11.18
C VAL A 524 -14.38 42.30 -11.90
N ILE A 525 -14.56 42.34 -13.22
CA ILE A 525 -14.43 41.17 -14.10
C ILE A 525 -13.34 41.46 -15.11
N TRP A 526 -12.29 40.64 -15.13
CA TRP A 526 -11.24 40.72 -16.13
C TRP A 526 -11.65 40.03 -17.43
N THR A 527 -11.33 40.70 -18.53
CA THR A 527 -11.59 40.27 -19.92
C THR A 527 -10.43 39.48 -20.50
N THR A 528 -10.64 38.85 -21.67
CA THR A 528 -9.59 38.16 -22.44
C THR A 528 -8.32 39.01 -22.61
N GLU A 529 -8.44 40.28 -23.00
CA GLU A 529 -7.28 41.14 -23.26
C GLU A 529 -6.50 41.47 -21.98
N GLN A 530 -7.21 41.65 -20.85
CA GLN A 530 -6.57 41.90 -19.56
C GLN A 530 -5.85 40.64 -19.04
N LEU A 531 -6.47 39.47 -19.18
CA LEU A 531 -5.85 38.19 -18.83
C LEU A 531 -4.63 37.90 -19.71
N LYS A 532 -4.71 38.17 -21.02
CA LYS A 532 -3.58 38.05 -21.95
C LYS A 532 -2.44 38.99 -21.56
N THR A 533 -2.74 40.23 -21.23
CA THR A 533 -1.75 41.21 -20.77
C THR A 533 -1.07 40.74 -19.48
N LEU A 534 -1.84 40.22 -18.51
CA LEU A 534 -1.31 39.67 -17.26
C LEU A 534 -0.37 38.49 -17.51
N VAL A 535 -0.82 37.49 -18.28
CA VAL A 535 -0.03 36.28 -18.57
C VAL A 535 1.27 36.65 -19.30
N ASN A 536 1.19 37.52 -20.31
CA ASN A 536 2.37 38.01 -21.04
C ASN A 536 3.32 38.82 -20.13
N THR A 537 2.78 39.57 -19.17
CA THR A 537 3.60 40.35 -18.21
C THR A 537 4.29 39.44 -17.19
N ALA A 538 3.62 38.36 -16.77
CA ALA A 538 4.21 37.41 -15.84
C ALA A 538 5.36 36.62 -16.49
N ASP A 539 5.22 36.31 -17.79
CA ASP A 539 6.16 35.54 -18.63
C ASP A 539 6.74 34.34 -17.88
N VAL A 540 5.85 33.48 -17.39
CA VAL A 540 6.22 32.33 -16.54
C VAL A 540 7.26 31.46 -17.25
N GLY A 541 7.06 31.16 -18.53
CA GLY A 541 7.97 30.30 -19.30
C GLY A 541 9.34 30.93 -19.54
N GLY A 542 9.40 32.20 -19.97
CA GLY A 542 10.65 32.91 -20.20
C GLY A 542 11.45 33.11 -18.92
N GLU A 543 10.77 33.48 -17.83
CA GLU A 543 11.41 33.78 -16.56
C GLU A 543 11.82 32.52 -15.80
N TYR A 544 11.07 31.42 -15.92
CA TYR A 544 11.51 30.13 -15.39
C TYR A 544 12.71 29.59 -16.16
N THR A 545 12.73 29.76 -17.49
CA THR A 545 13.91 29.43 -18.30
C THR A 545 15.14 30.24 -17.87
N LYS A 546 14.95 31.53 -17.56
CA LYS A 546 16.02 32.39 -17.03
C LYS A 546 16.52 31.91 -15.68
N LEU A 547 15.61 31.61 -14.74
CA LEU A 547 15.94 31.03 -13.44
C LEU A 547 16.77 29.76 -13.58
N LEU A 548 16.35 28.82 -14.45
CA LEU A 548 17.08 27.58 -14.68
C LEU A 548 18.45 27.82 -15.31
N LYS A 549 18.57 28.73 -16.29
CA LYS A 549 19.87 29.08 -16.90
C LYS A 549 20.85 29.68 -15.89
N GLU A 550 20.36 30.51 -14.97
CA GLU A 550 21.17 31.10 -13.92
C GLU A 550 21.56 30.07 -12.84
N THR A 551 20.60 29.23 -12.43
CA THR A 551 20.78 28.29 -11.31
C THR A 551 21.52 27.02 -11.72
N LEU A 552 21.42 26.60 -12.99
CA LEU A 552 22.06 25.41 -13.55
C LEU A 552 23.20 25.78 -14.52
N ALA A 553 23.77 26.97 -14.39
CA ALA A 553 24.82 27.47 -15.27
C ALA A 553 26.04 26.52 -15.28
N THR A 554 26.45 26.07 -16.47
CA THR A 554 27.48 25.04 -16.64
C THR A 554 28.91 25.60 -16.70
N ASP A 555 29.06 26.91 -16.88
CA ASP A 555 30.31 27.65 -17.06
C ASP A 555 30.76 28.42 -15.81
N THR A 556 29.96 28.42 -14.74
CA THR A 556 30.30 29.13 -13.50
C THR A 556 31.24 28.32 -12.60
N GLU A 557 32.28 28.99 -12.09
CA GLU A 557 33.30 28.38 -11.22
C GLU A 557 33.04 28.62 -9.72
N SER A 558 32.12 29.53 -9.37
CA SER A 558 31.77 29.87 -8.00
C SER A 558 30.28 30.20 -7.85
N GLY A 559 29.78 30.18 -6.60
CA GLY A 559 28.38 30.46 -6.26
C GLY A 559 27.45 29.24 -6.36
N PRO A 560 26.13 29.43 -6.14
CA PRO A 560 25.15 28.35 -6.02
C PRO A 560 25.09 27.41 -7.24
N ALA A 561 25.20 27.97 -8.46
CA ALA A 561 25.20 27.16 -9.68
C ALA A 561 26.43 26.25 -9.78
N SER A 562 27.60 26.72 -9.32
CA SER A 562 28.81 25.92 -9.24
C SER A 562 28.68 24.79 -8.21
N GLU A 563 27.99 25.02 -7.08
CA GLU A 563 27.72 23.98 -6.07
C GLU A 563 26.84 22.86 -6.65
N ILE A 564 25.75 23.22 -7.34
CA ILE A 564 24.87 22.24 -8.00
C ILE A 564 25.65 21.45 -9.06
N ARG A 565 26.44 22.13 -9.89
CA ARG A 565 27.28 21.49 -10.91
C ARG A 565 28.27 20.50 -10.30
N LYS A 566 28.94 20.87 -9.20
CA LYS A 566 29.88 19.99 -8.49
C LYS A 566 29.17 18.77 -7.90
N ALA A 567 28.02 18.97 -7.25
CA ALA A 567 27.23 17.87 -6.70
C ALA A 567 26.71 16.92 -7.79
N TRP A 568 26.28 17.46 -8.93
CA TRP A 568 25.85 16.66 -10.08
C TRP A 568 26.99 15.83 -10.66
N LYS A 569 28.18 16.44 -10.85
CA LYS A 569 29.37 15.72 -11.32
C LYS A 569 29.78 14.61 -10.35
N ALA A 570 29.77 14.87 -9.04
CA ALA A 570 30.10 13.87 -8.03
C ALA A 570 29.10 12.70 -8.06
N ASN A 571 27.80 13.00 -8.11
CA ASN A 571 26.77 11.97 -8.19
C ASN A 571 26.88 11.12 -9.47
N LEU A 572 27.12 11.75 -10.61
CA LEU A 572 27.35 11.03 -11.86
C LEU A 572 28.61 10.16 -11.78
N SER A 573 29.69 10.65 -11.16
CA SER A 573 30.93 9.88 -10.97
C SER A 573 30.68 8.63 -10.11
N ASP A 574 30.09 8.79 -8.93
CA ASP A 574 29.85 7.68 -8.00
C ASP A 574 28.93 6.62 -8.63
N SER A 575 27.89 7.06 -9.35
CA SER A 575 26.96 6.17 -10.06
C SER A 575 27.68 5.40 -11.18
N LEU A 576 28.51 6.09 -11.99
CA LEU A 576 29.31 5.46 -13.04
C LEU A 576 30.35 4.49 -12.49
N GLU A 577 30.98 4.78 -11.35
CA GLU A 577 31.94 3.87 -10.70
C GLU A 577 31.27 2.57 -10.25
N LYS A 578 30.09 2.68 -9.64
CA LYS A 578 29.28 1.53 -9.25
C LYS A 578 28.85 0.70 -10.46
N ASP A 579 28.35 1.34 -11.51
CA ASP A 579 27.92 0.67 -12.74
C ASP A 579 29.10 0.03 -13.48
N ALA A 580 30.27 0.66 -13.45
CA ALA A 580 31.50 0.10 -14.02
C ALA A 580 31.95 -1.16 -13.28
N LEU A 581 31.88 -1.18 -11.94
CA LEU A 581 32.13 -2.39 -11.18
C LEU A 581 31.17 -3.52 -11.59
N LEU A 582 29.87 -3.23 -11.67
CA LEU A 582 28.88 -4.23 -12.11
C LEU A 582 29.14 -4.72 -13.53
N ALA A 583 29.55 -3.82 -14.43
CA ALA A 583 29.92 -4.16 -15.80
C ALA A 583 31.17 -5.04 -15.88
N GLU A 584 32.19 -4.77 -15.05
CA GLU A 584 33.42 -5.59 -14.96
C GLU A 584 33.13 -6.99 -14.42
N LEU A 585 32.26 -7.10 -13.43
CA LEU A 585 31.87 -8.37 -12.81
C LEU A 585 30.96 -9.22 -13.71
N ASN A 586 30.25 -8.59 -14.64
CA ASN A 586 29.35 -9.26 -15.55
C ASN A 586 30.12 -9.83 -16.77
N PRO A 587 30.21 -11.17 -16.90
CA PRO A 587 30.95 -11.81 -18.00
C PRO A 587 30.39 -11.51 -19.39
N ASP A 588 29.16 -11.00 -19.48
CA ASP A 588 28.48 -10.74 -20.74
C ASP A 588 28.65 -9.32 -21.30
N VAL A 589 29.21 -8.38 -20.54
CA VAL A 589 29.26 -6.96 -20.93
C VAL A 589 30.43 -6.69 -21.88
N TYR A 590 31.65 -6.99 -21.46
CA TYR A 590 32.85 -6.69 -22.24
C TYR A 590 33.27 -7.87 -23.12
N LYS A 591 32.60 -8.04 -24.28
CA LYS A 591 32.90 -9.15 -25.22
C LYS A 591 33.95 -8.83 -26.28
N ALA A 592 34.03 -7.58 -26.73
CA ALA A 592 34.94 -7.16 -27.78
C ALA A 592 36.34 -6.88 -27.24
N LYS A 593 37.36 -7.55 -27.78
CA LYS A 593 38.77 -7.22 -27.50
C LYS A 593 39.14 -5.88 -28.13
N ALA A 594 39.97 -5.11 -27.44
CA ALA A 594 40.55 -3.91 -28.05
C ALA A 594 41.60 -4.29 -29.11
N THR A 595 41.78 -3.45 -30.11
CA THR A 595 42.71 -3.66 -31.24
C THR A 595 44.13 -3.19 -30.91
N LEU A 596 44.27 -2.15 -30.10
CA LEU A 596 45.55 -1.56 -29.72
C LEU A 596 46.20 -2.31 -28.54
N ASP A 597 45.41 -2.64 -27.51
CA ASP A 597 45.83 -3.49 -26.40
C ASP A 597 44.88 -4.70 -26.28
N THR A 598 45.28 -5.80 -26.91
CA THR A 598 44.48 -7.03 -26.93
C THR A 598 44.35 -7.74 -25.57
N THR A 599 45.05 -7.26 -24.53
CA THR A 599 44.95 -7.80 -23.16
C THR A 599 43.73 -7.25 -22.42
N THR A 600 43.11 -6.20 -22.94
CA THR A 600 41.91 -5.57 -22.38
C THR A 600 40.75 -5.59 -23.37
N GLN A 601 39.54 -5.41 -22.86
CA GLN A 601 38.34 -5.31 -23.67
C GLN A 601 38.06 -3.86 -24.04
N ARG A 602 37.58 -3.63 -25.27
CA ARG A 602 37.30 -2.29 -25.79
C ARG A 602 36.36 -1.50 -24.88
N GLY A 603 35.24 -2.10 -24.49
CA GLY A 603 34.28 -1.45 -23.59
C GLY A 603 34.87 -1.07 -22.23
N ALA A 604 35.77 -1.91 -21.69
CA ALA A 604 36.44 -1.63 -20.42
C ALA A 604 37.40 -0.43 -20.55
N GLN A 605 38.12 -0.32 -21.67
CA GLN A 605 38.98 0.84 -21.94
C GLN A 605 38.19 2.16 -22.00
N TRP A 606 37.03 2.14 -22.65
CA TRP A 606 36.15 3.32 -22.74
C TRP A 606 35.65 3.77 -21.37
N VAL A 607 35.18 2.82 -20.56
CA VAL A 607 34.70 3.12 -19.22
C VAL A 607 35.84 3.64 -18.33
N ALA A 608 37.01 2.99 -18.35
CA ALA A 608 38.18 3.45 -17.61
C ALA A 608 38.65 4.85 -18.04
N ALA A 609 38.60 5.17 -19.34
CA ALA A 609 38.96 6.49 -19.84
C ALA A 609 38.02 7.59 -19.33
N VAL A 610 36.70 7.31 -19.30
CA VAL A 610 35.68 8.24 -18.80
C VAL A 610 35.79 8.43 -17.29
N LEU A 611 35.97 7.35 -16.53
CA LEU A 611 36.11 7.41 -15.07
C LEU A 611 37.42 8.10 -14.66
N GLY A 612 38.54 7.76 -15.29
CA GLY A 612 39.83 8.35 -14.98
C GLY A 612 39.96 9.82 -15.43
N ASN A 613 39.18 10.23 -16.43
CA ASN A 613 39.19 11.59 -16.97
C ASN A 613 37.74 12.09 -17.20
N PRO A 614 37.06 12.52 -16.12
CA PRO A 614 35.67 12.97 -16.23
C PRO A 614 35.49 14.15 -17.18
N ASP A 615 36.49 15.03 -17.30
CA ASP A 615 36.50 16.10 -18.29
C ASP A 615 36.80 15.53 -19.70
N PRO A 616 35.88 15.68 -20.68
CA PRO A 616 36.12 15.22 -22.05
C PRO A 616 37.39 15.76 -22.69
N ALA A 617 37.87 16.95 -22.28
CA ALA A 617 39.09 17.54 -22.82
C ALA A 617 40.35 16.78 -22.41
N ASP A 618 40.31 16.07 -21.28
CA ASP A 618 41.45 15.35 -20.70
C ASP A 618 41.43 13.85 -21.02
N ARG A 619 40.39 13.36 -21.72
CA ARG A 619 40.22 11.92 -21.99
C ARG A 619 41.29 11.40 -22.94
N PRO A 620 41.98 10.30 -22.59
CA PRO A 620 42.91 9.65 -23.50
C PRO A 620 42.15 9.02 -24.67
N GLN A 621 42.80 8.96 -25.83
CA GLN A 621 42.29 8.20 -26.95
C GLN A 621 42.38 6.69 -26.65
N VAL A 622 41.27 5.99 -26.79
CA VAL A 622 41.14 4.52 -26.66
C VAL A 622 40.57 3.93 -27.96
N ASP A 623 40.68 2.60 -28.14
CA ASP A 623 40.30 1.89 -29.38
C ASP A 623 38.80 1.95 -29.72
#